data_AF-A0A933YD03-F1
#
_entry.id   AF-A0A933YD03-F1
#
_cell.length_a   1.000
_cell.length_b   1.000
_cell.length_c   1.000
_cell.angle_alpha   90.00
_cell.angle_beta   90.00
_cell.angle_gamma   90.00
#
_symmetry.space_group_name_H-M   'P 1'
#
loop_
_entity.id
_entity.type
_entity.pdbx_description
1 polymer ?
#
loop_
_entity_poly.entity_id
_entity_poly.type
_entity_poly.pdbx_seq_one_letter_code
_entity_poly.pdbx_strand_id
1 'polypeptide(L)'
;RGPVIIGKDCVIENSYVGPFTAVGDRTEIRNSEVEYSIILRDCKIVDVGIRIEASILGNDVEIVRAVGKPQVHRFLIGDQSRIEVL
;
A
#
# COMPACT_ATOMS: atom_id res chain seq x y z
N ARG A 1 14.73 15.54 2.34
CA ARG A 1 13.83 14.36 2.32
C ARG A 1 13.97 13.71 0.95
N GLY A 2 14.03 12.37 0.86
CA GLY A 2 14.19 11.66 -0.40
C GLY A 2 12.96 11.79 -1.29
N PRO A 3 13.10 11.57 -2.61
CA PRO A 3 12.00 11.71 -3.54
C PRO A 3 10.91 10.67 -3.29
N VAL A 4 9.75 10.92 -3.88
CA VAL A 4 8.72 9.91 -4.14
C VAL A 4 8.83 9.52 -5.60
N ILE A 5 8.80 8.22 -5.88
CA ILE A 5 8.76 7.70 -7.25
C ILE A 5 7.36 7.15 -7.47
N ILE A 6 6.70 7.59 -8.54
CA ILE A 6 5.37 7.11 -8.92
C ILE A 6 5.46 6.57 -10.35
N GLY A 7 5.06 5.32 -10.52
CA GLY A 7 4.98 4.63 -11.80
C GLY A 7 3.86 5.17 -12.68
N LYS A 8 3.74 4.59 -13.87
CA LYS A 8 2.72 4.97 -14.85
C LYS A 8 1.34 4.49 -14.40
N ASP A 9 0.30 5.23 -14.81
CA ASP A 9 -1.10 4.85 -14.61
C ASP A 9 -1.48 4.58 -13.15
N CYS A 10 -0.78 5.22 -12.20
CA CYS A 10 -1.14 5.15 -10.79
C CYS A 10 -2.32 6.07 -10.49
N VAL A 11 -3.14 5.66 -9.52
CA VAL A 11 -4.23 6.48 -8.97
C VAL A 11 -3.90 6.76 -7.51
N ILE A 12 -3.66 8.04 -7.18
CA ILE A 12 -3.45 8.50 -5.82
C ILE A 12 -4.57 9.48 -5.46
N GLU A 13 -5.45 9.12 -4.53
CA GLU A 13 -6.66 9.89 -4.22
C GLU A 13 -6.89 9.97 -2.71
N ASN A 14 -7.06 11.18 -2.17
CA ASN A 14 -7.23 11.41 -0.72
C ASN A 14 -6.16 10.68 0.12
N SER A 15 -4.94 10.65 -0.38
CA SER A 15 -3.87 9.80 0.12
C SER A 15 -2.58 10.59 0.28
N TYR A 16 -1.78 10.15 1.25
CA TYR A 16 -0.44 10.68 1.47
C TYR A 16 0.59 9.64 1.06
N VAL A 17 1.47 10.00 0.12
CA VAL A 17 2.65 9.22 -0.24
C VAL A 17 3.87 10.02 0.17
N GLY A 18 4.49 9.59 1.26
CA GLY A 18 5.61 10.26 1.89
C GLY A 18 6.96 9.89 1.27
N PRO A 19 8.02 10.64 1.64
CA PRO A 19 9.40 10.44 1.18
C PRO A 19 9.89 9.00 1.21
N PHE A 20 10.89 8.72 0.35
CA PHE A 20 11.54 7.41 0.26
C PHE A 20 10.56 6.27 -0.10
N THR A 21 9.46 6.63 -0.78
CA THR A 21 8.47 5.68 -1.26
C THR A 21 8.57 5.53 -2.77
N ALA A 22 8.57 4.29 -3.25
CA ALA A 22 8.45 3.97 -4.66
C ALA A 22 7.13 3.24 -4.90
N VAL A 23 6.35 3.70 -5.87
CA VAL A 23 5.06 3.13 -6.27
C VAL A 23 5.16 2.61 -7.70
N GLY A 24 4.92 1.32 -7.90
CA GLY A 24 4.96 0.66 -9.20
C GLY A 24 3.75 0.95 -10.07
N ASP A 25 3.87 0.70 -11.37
CA ASP A 25 2.85 0.99 -12.38
C ASP A 25 1.47 0.40 -12.03
N ARG A 26 0.40 1.08 -12.45
CA ARG A 26 -1.02 0.65 -12.28
C ARG A 26 -1.42 0.40 -10.82
N THR A 27 -0.76 1.06 -9.87
CA THR A 27 -1.10 0.97 -8.45
C THR A 27 -2.17 1.98 -8.07
N GLU A 28 -3.13 1.54 -7.27
CA GLU A 28 -4.18 2.37 -6.68
C GLU A 28 -3.90 2.59 -5.19
N ILE A 29 -3.79 3.86 -4.75
CA ILE A 29 -3.71 4.26 -3.34
C ILE A 29 -4.82 5.26 -3.08
N ARG A 30 -5.81 4.86 -2.28
CA ARG A 30 -6.96 5.70 -1.91
C ARG A 30 -7.18 5.74 -0.41
N ASN A 31 -7.49 6.92 0.13
CA ASN A 31 -7.88 7.10 1.54
C ASN A 31 -6.88 6.43 2.51
N SER A 32 -5.59 6.47 2.18
CA SER A 32 -4.52 5.72 2.84
C SER A 32 -3.21 6.50 2.87
N GLU A 33 -2.33 6.17 3.82
CA GLU A 33 -1.02 6.81 3.98
C GLU A 33 0.12 5.80 3.85
N VAL A 34 1.15 6.13 3.07
CA VAL A 34 2.35 5.29 2.87
C VAL A 34 3.63 6.13 2.96
N GLU A 35 4.65 5.69 3.69
CA GLU A 35 5.98 6.33 3.73
C GLU A 35 7.10 5.25 3.80
N TYR A 36 8.35 5.56 3.44
CA TYR A 36 9.49 4.66 3.57
C TYR A 36 9.28 3.24 2.98
N SER A 37 8.55 3.11 1.87
CA SER A 37 8.09 1.80 1.37
C SER A 37 8.34 1.58 -0.13
N ILE A 38 8.45 0.31 -0.55
CA ILE A 38 8.48 -0.08 -1.96
C ILE A 38 7.20 -0.82 -2.28
N ILE A 39 6.40 -0.29 -3.18
CA ILE A 39 5.16 -0.88 -3.67
C ILE A 39 5.42 -1.26 -5.12
N LEU A 40 5.31 -2.54 -5.47
CA LEU A 40 5.47 -2.99 -6.86
C LEU A 40 4.21 -2.70 -7.67
N ARG A 41 4.09 -3.27 -8.88
CA ARG A 41 3.00 -2.95 -9.82
C ARG A 41 1.69 -3.64 -9.48
N ASP A 42 0.60 -3.10 -10.00
CA ASP A 42 -0.74 -3.68 -9.91
C ASP A 42 -1.26 -3.82 -8.46
N CYS A 43 -0.74 -3.00 -7.54
CA CYS A 43 -1.14 -3.03 -6.14
C CYS A 43 -2.40 -2.19 -5.87
N LYS A 44 -3.11 -2.52 -4.78
CA LYS A 44 -4.28 -1.78 -4.32
C LYS A 44 -4.23 -1.52 -2.82
N ILE A 45 -4.19 -0.26 -2.42
CA ILE A 45 -4.16 0.18 -1.02
C ILE A 45 -5.35 1.12 -0.81
N VAL A 46 -6.44 0.61 -0.24
CA VAL A 46 -7.72 1.34 -0.20
C VAL A 46 -8.34 1.30 1.19
N ASP A 47 -8.70 2.49 1.69
CA ASP A 47 -9.36 2.71 2.99
C ASP A 47 -8.56 2.18 4.19
N VAL A 48 -7.23 2.20 4.08
CA VAL A 48 -6.32 1.76 5.13
C VAL A 48 -6.15 2.89 6.14
N GLY A 49 -6.90 2.80 7.24
CA GLY A 49 -6.89 3.81 8.31
C GLY A 49 -5.64 3.84 9.19
N ILE A 50 -4.62 3.03 8.87
CA ILE A 50 -3.32 3.04 9.52
C ILE A 50 -2.24 3.37 8.48
N ARG A 51 -1.20 4.08 8.90
CA ARG A 51 -0.07 4.38 8.03
C ARG A 51 0.73 3.12 7.74
N ILE A 52 1.03 2.90 6.46
CA ILE A 52 1.95 1.86 5.99
C ILE A 52 3.36 2.47 5.96
N GLU A 53 4.31 1.86 6.67
CA GLU A 53 5.68 2.35 6.77
C GLU A 53 6.68 1.20 6.68
N ALA A 54 7.90 1.47 6.20
CA ALA A 54 9.01 0.51 6.20
C ALA A 54 8.68 -0.86 5.57
N SER A 55 7.88 -0.85 4.51
CA SER A 55 7.26 -2.05 3.93
C SER A 55 7.67 -2.29 2.48
N ILE A 56 7.67 -3.56 2.07
CA ILE A 56 7.77 -3.96 0.66
C ILE A 56 6.51 -4.74 0.29
N LEU A 57 5.76 -4.24 -0.70
CA LEU A 57 4.57 -4.90 -1.25
C LEU A 57 4.89 -5.47 -2.62
N GLY A 58 4.75 -6.79 -2.76
CA GLY A 58 4.92 -7.51 -4.02
C GLY A 58 3.91 -7.09 -5.10
N ASN A 59 4.05 -7.62 -6.32
CA ASN A 59 3.06 -7.35 -7.38
C ASN A 59 1.67 -7.88 -6.99
N ASP A 60 0.62 -7.22 -7.48
CA ASP A 60 -0.77 -7.66 -7.31
C ASP A 60 -1.22 -7.77 -5.84
N VAL A 61 -0.56 -7.04 -4.93
CA VAL A 61 -0.92 -7.03 -3.50
C VAL A 61 -2.08 -6.08 -3.25
N GLU A 62 -3.07 -6.56 -2.50
CA GLU A 62 -4.20 -5.76 -2.03
C GLU A 62 -4.17 -5.60 -0.50
N ILE A 63 -4.16 -4.35 -0.03
CA ILE A 63 -4.44 -3.96 1.35
C ILE A 63 -5.70 -3.12 1.34
N VAL A 64 -6.81 -3.73 1.76
CA VAL A 64 -8.13 -3.10 1.72
C VAL A 64 -8.82 -3.22 3.06
N ARG A 65 -9.64 -2.23 3.40
CA ARG A 65 -10.52 -2.30 4.57
C ARG A 65 -11.53 -3.45 4.39
N ALA A 66 -11.60 -4.35 5.37
CA ALA A 66 -12.62 -5.38 5.39
C ALA A 66 -14.02 -4.78 5.57
N VAL A 67 -14.97 -5.23 4.75
CA VAL A 67 -16.39 -4.84 4.83
C VAL A 67 -17.16 -5.89 5.62
N GLY A 68 -17.91 -5.48 6.64
CA GLY A 68 -18.77 -6.34 7.46
C GLY A 68 -18.36 -6.45 8.94
N LYS A 69 -19.17 -7.18 9.72
CA LYS A 69 -18.87 -7.53 11.12
C LYS A 69 -18.73 -9.05 11.25
N PRO A 70 -17.74 -9.55 12.00
CA PRO A 70 -16.71 -8.80 12.74
C PRO A 70 -15.65 -8.19 11.81
N GLN A 71 -14.97 -7.13 12.27
CA GLN A 71 -13.81 -6.59 11.55
C GLN A 71 -12.68 -7.61 11.69
N VAL A 72 -12.22 -8.12 10.54
CA VAL A 72 -11.15 -9.11 10.47
C VAL A 72 -10.04 -8.58 9.57
N HIS A 73 -8.80 -8.84 9.96
CA HIS A 73 -7.68 -8.67 9.05
C HIS A 73 -7.58 -9.90 8.15
N ARG A 74 -7.68 -9.71 6.83
CA ARG A 74 -7.46 -10.76 5.85
C ARG A 74 -6.22 -10.42 5.05
N PHE A 75 -5.28 -11.34 4.98
CA PHE A 75 -4.03 -11.17 4.27
C PHE A 75 -3.89 -12.27 3.21
N LEU A 76 -3.77 -11.88 1.93
CA LEU A 76 -3.21 -12.74 0.88
C LEU A 76 -1.80 -12.23 0.61
N ILE A 77 -0.80 -13.11 0.71
CA ILE A 77 0.60 -12.72 0.80
C ILE A 77 1.42 -13.55 -0.19
N GLY A 78 2.15 -12.88 -1.07
CA GLY A 78 3.07 -13.48 -2.03
C GLY A 78 4.47 -13.70 -1.46
N ASP A 79 5.42 -14.07 -2.33
CA ASP A 79 6.78 -14.40 -1.94
C ASP A 79 7.52 -13.24 -1.27
N GLN A 80 8.38 -13.58 -0.29
CA GLN A 80 9.25 -12.66 0.46
C GLN A 80 8.54 -11.50 1.20
N SER A 81 7.34 -11.73 1.71
CA SER A 81 6.58 -10.73 2.45
C SER A 81 6.68 -10.90 3.97
N ARG A 82 6.64 -9.79 4.72
CA ARG A 82 6.61 -9.77 6.20
C ARG A 82 5.43 -8.91 6.65
N ILE A 83 4.58 -9.46 7.52
CA ILE A 83 3.51 -8.71 8.19
C ILE A 83 3.85 -8.61 9.67
N GLU A 84 3.73 -7.41 10.22
CA GLU A 84 3.72 -7.19 11.66
C GLU A 84 2.39 -6.53 12.04
N VAL A 85 1.69 -7.14 13.00
CA VAL A 85 0.39 -6.68 13.50
C VAL A 85 0.54 -6.43 14.99
N LEU A 86 -0.06 -5.34 15.48
CA LEU A 86 -0.14 -4.96 16.89
C LEU A 86 -1.37 -5.55 17.57
#